data_AF-A0A2N2RJ68-F1
#
_entry.id   AF-A0A2N2RJ68-F1
#
_cell.length_a   1.000
_cell.length_b   1.000
_cell.length_c   1.000
_cell.angle_alpha   90.00
_cell.angle_beta   90.00
_cell.angle_gamma   90.00
#
_symmetry.space_group_name_H-M   'P 1'
#
loop_
_entity.id
_entity.type
_entity.pdbx_description
1 polymer ?
#
loop_
_entity_poly.entity_id
_entity_poly.type
_entity_poly.pdbx_seq_one_letter_code
_entity_poly.pdbx_strand_id
1 'polypeptide(L)'
;MSNLSIKDVPEAWAEALRQRAARNHRSLQGELMAIVEQAVRQEAPTHAADPANTGAPRVVGLDQHGWPIVRQGWKTVEQVVAELQARYPQPIHSGPSSIDLIREDRDSR
;
A
#
# COMPACT_ATOMS: atom_id res chain seq x y z
N MET A 1 -10.74 14.42 24.45
CA MET A 1 -10.22 13.16 25.02
C MET A 1 -11.24 12.07 24.72
N SER A 2 -10.89 11.08 23.90
CA SER A 2 -11.82 9.99 23.54
C SER A 2 -11.66 8.86 24.55
N ASN A 3 -12.72 8.52 25.28
CA ASN A 3 -12.75 7.40 26.21
C ASN A 3 -13.53 6.23 25.59
N LEU A 4 -12.98 5.01 25.67
CA LEU A 4 -13.63 3.79 25.20
C LEU A 4 -13.98 2.92 26.39
N SER A 5 -15.25 2.55 26.51
CA SER A 5 -15.75 1.64 27.53
C SER A 5 -16.34 0.42 26.87
N ILE A 6 -15.86 -0.76 27.26
CA ILE A 6 -16.36 -2.05 26.79
C ILE A 6 -17.22 -2.62 27.91
N LYS A 7 -18.50 -2.90 27.61
CA LYS A 7 -19.44 -3.53 28.55
C LYS A 7 -19.49 -5.04 28.29
N ASP A 8 -19.92 -5.78 29.31
CA ASP A 8 -20.19 -7.22 29.23
C ASP A 8 -18.98 -8.07 28.80
N VAL A 9 -17.79 -7.70 29.26
CA VAL A 9 -16.57 -8.47 29.00
C VAL A 9 -16.62 -9.79 29.79
N PRO A 10 -16.51 -10.95 29.11
CA PRO A 10 -16.45 -12.24 29.79
C PRO A 10 -15.28 -12.30 30.78
N GLU A 11 -15.51 -12.86 31.96
CA GLU A 11 -14.50 -12.87 33.03
C GLU A 11 -13.22 -13.61 32.62
N ALA A 12 -13.36 -14.68 31.84
CA ALA A 12 -12.22 -15.41 31.27
C ALA A 12 -11.33 -14.52 30.39
N TRP A 13 -11.91 -13.57 29.64
CA TRP A 13 -11.15 -12.64 28.80
C TRP A 13 -10.46 -11.57 29.63
N ALA A 14 -11.17 -11.03 30.63
CA ALA A 14 -10.59 -10.05 31.54
C ALA A 14 -9.38 -10.61 32.30
N GLU A 15 -9.45 -11.88 32.71
CA GLU A 15 -8.35 -12.57 33.39
C GLU A 15 -7.18 -12.85 32.44
N ALA A 16 -7.45 -13.33 31.22
CA ALA A 16 -6.41 -13.52 30.21
C ALA A 16 -5.68 -12.20 29.87
N LEU A 17 -6.42 -11.08 29.77
CA LEU A 17 -5.84 -9.75 29.55
C LEU A 17 -4.99 -9.29 30.74
N ARG A 18 -5.44 -9.52 31.99
CA ARG A 18 -4.65 -9.22 33.20
C ARG A 18 -3.34 -10.01 33.24
N GLN A 19 -3.39 -11.31 32.95
CA GLN A 19 -2.18 -12.15 32.89
C GLN A 19 -1.22 -11.70 31.80
N ARG A 20 -1.75 -11.35 30.63
CA ARG A 20 -0.95 -10.79 29.53
C ARG A 20 -0.32 -9.45 29.91
N ALA A 21 -1.05 -8.56 30.56
CA ALA A 21 -0.53 -7.28 31.04
C ALA A 21 0.59 -7.48 32.07
N ALA A 22 0.42 -8.42 33.01
CA ALA A 22 1.45 -8.77 33.99
C ALA A 22 2.74 -9.31 33.33
N ARG A 23 2.60 -10.17 32.32
CA ARG A 23 3.73 -10.70 31.53
C ARG A 23 4.48 -9.61 30.76
N ASN A 24 3.77 -8.62 30.25
CA ASN A 24 4.36 -7.50 29.51
C ASN A 24 4.77 -6.32 30.40
N HIS A 25 4.64 -6.46 31.74
CA HIS A 25 4.90 -5.41 32.72
C HIS A 25 4.15 -4.10 32.43
N ARG A 26 2.88 -4.22 31.98
CA ARG A 26 2.01 -3.09 31.62
C ARG A 26 0.77 -3.07 32.51
N SER A 27 0.16 -1.89 32.65
CA SER A 27 -1.19 -1.79 33.22
C SER A 27 -2.22 -2.39 32.25
N LEU A 28 -3.38 -2.80 32.76
CA LEU A 28 -4.46 -3.35 31.93
C LEU A 28 -4.88 -2.39 30.81
N GLN A 29 -5.00 -1.09 31.13
CA GLN A 29 -5.31 -0.06 30.15
C GLN A 29 -4.19 0.09 29.11
N GLY A 30 -2.92 0.02 29.52
CA GLY A 30 -1.78 0.06 28.60
C GLY A 30 -1.74 -1.14 27.65
N GLU A 31 -2.10 -2.33 28.15
CA GLU A 31 -2.19 -3.53 27.31
C GLU A 31 -3.33 -3.43 26.29
N LEU A 32 -4.49 -2.92 26.71
CA LEU A 32 -5.60 -2.65 25.78
C LEU A 32 -5.20 -1.67 24.69
N MET A 33 -4.51 -0.58 25.05
CA MET A 33 -4.00 0.39 24.08
C MET A 33 -3.02 -0.26 23.09
N ALA A 34 -2.12 -1.12 23.56
CA ALA A 34 -1.17 -1.83 22.69
C ALA A 34 -1.86 -2.80 21.72
N ILE A 35 -2.91 -3.49 22.17
CA ILE A 35 -3.72 -4.38 21.30
C ILE A 35 -4.46 -3.57 20.23
N VAL A 36 -5.08 -2.45 20.63
CA VAL A 36 -5.78 -1.56 19.69
C VAL A 36 -4.80 -0.97 18.67
N GLU A 37 -3.63 -0.50 19.12
CA GLU A 37 -2.58 -0.01 18.22
C GLU A 37 -2.13 -1.08 17.23
N GLN A 38 -1.93 -2.32 17.69
CA GLN A 38 -1.57 -3.44 16.81
C GLN A 38 -2.67 -3.74 15.79
N ALA A 39 -3.94 -3.77 16.20
CA ALA A 39 -5.07 -4.02 15.31
C ALA A 39 -5.21 -2.91 14.25
N VAL A 40 -5.11 -1.64 14.65
CA VAL A 40 -5.13 -0.50 13.72
C VAL A 40 -3.95 -0.56 12.75
N ARG A 41 -2.77 -1.00 13.21
CA ARG A 41 -1.59 -1.17 12.34
C ARG A 41 -1.71 -2.37 11.41
N GLN A 42 -2.45 -3.40 11.78
CA GLN A 42 -2.75 -4.55 10.92
C GLN A 42 -3.85 -4.22 9.89
N GLU A 43 -4.83 -3.38 10.25
CA GLU A 43 -5.88 -2.88 9.35
C GLU A 43 -5.36 -1.78 8.39
N ALA A 44 -4.37 -1.00 8.81
CA ALA A 44 -3.52 -0.27 7.87
C ALA A 44 -2.89 -1.32 6.94
N PRO A 45 -3.20 -1.32 5.63
CA PRO A 45 -3.13 -2.54 4.86
C PRO A 45 -1.68 -2.91 4.54
N THR A 46 -1.09 -3.65 5.46
CA THR A 46 -0.56 -4.97 5.17
C THR A 46 -1.72 -5.93 4.96
N HIS A 47 -2.50 -5.72 3.88
CA HIS A 47 -2.83 -6.89 3.09
C HIS A 47 -1.46 -7.42 2.70
N ALA A 48 -1.07 -8.58 3.23
CA ALA A 48 0.05 -9.32 2.70
C ALA A 48 -0.06 -9.19 1.19
N ALA A 49 0.94 -8.57 0.57
CA ALA A 49 1.02 -8.49 -0.87
C ALA A 49 0.74 -9.91 -1.35
N ASP A 50 -0.41 -10.10 -1.99
CA ASP A 50 -0.67 -11.33 -2.69
C ASP A 50 0.52 -11.43 -3.64
N PRO A 51 1.46 -12.38 -3.48
CA PRO A 51 2.69 -12.38 -4.27
C PRO A 51 2.37 -12.56 -5.77
N ALA A 52 1.12 -12.93 -6.09
CA ALA A 52 0.57 -13.01 -7.42
C ALA A 52 0.08 -11.65 -7.99
N ASN A 53 -0.15 -10.62 -7.17
CA ASN A 53 -0.76 -9.36 -7.62
C ASN A 53 -0.04 -8.10 -7.10
N THR A 54 1.28 -8.05 -7.33
CA THR A 54 2.15 -6.90 -7.02
C THR A 54 1.82 -5.63 -7.84
N GLY A 55 0.97 -5.74 -8.86
CA GLY A 55 0.69 -4.67 -9.82
C GLY A 55 -0.70 -4.04 -9.74
N ALA A 56 -1.57 -4.44 -8.80
CA ALA A 56 -2.93 -3.90 -8.77
C ALA A 56 -2.94 -2.39 -8.42
N PRO A 57 -3.57 -1.53 -9.25
CA PRO A 57 -3.76 -0.13 -8.90
C PRO A 57 -4.53 0.00 -7.60
N ARG A 58 -3.94 0.68 -6.62
CA ARG A 58 -4.62 1.01 -5.38
C ARG A 58 -5.14 2.44 -5.45
N VAL A 59 -6.46 2.60 -5.37
CA VAL A 59 -7.08 3.93 -5.27
C VAL A 59 -6.69 4.54 -3.91
N VAL A 60 -5.96 5.65 -3.94
CA VAL A 60 -5.48 6.39 -2.76
C VAL A 60 -6.28 7.66 -2.47
N GLY A 61 -7.19 8.04 -3.36
CA GLY A 61 -8.05 9.19 -3.18
C GLY A 61 -8.92 9.43 -4.41
N LEU A 62 -9.73 10.49 -4.35
CA LEU A 62 -10.44 11.06 -5.49
C LEU A 62 -9.84 12.45 -5.76
N ASP A 63 -9.67 12.81 -7.02
CA ASP A 63 -9.27 14.16 -7.39
C ASP A 63 -10.42 15.16 -7.22
N GLN A 64 -10.15 16.45 -7.46
CA GLN A 64 -11.15 17.53 -7.38
C GLN A 64 -12.31 17.40 -8.38
N HIS A 65 -12.19 16.52 -9.37
CA HIS A 65 -13.21 16.23 -10.38
C HIS A 65 -13.86 14.85 -10.17
N GLY A 66 -13.55 14.15 -9.07
CA GLY A 66 -14.13 12.85 -8.69
C GLY A 66 -13.46 11.64 -9.33
N TRP A 67 -12.29 11.77 -9.94
CA TRP A 67 -11.57 10.66 -10.56
C TRP A 67 -10.69 9.93 -9.55
N PRO A 68 -10.60 8.59 -9.59
CA PRO A 68 -9.77 7.82 -8.69
C PRO A 68 -8.28 8.10 -8.92
N ILE A 69 -7.62 8.66 -7.90
CA ILE A 69 -6.16 8.77 -7.84
C ILE A 69 -5.63 7.38 -7.50
N VAL A 70 -5.00 6.71 -8.46
CA VAL A 70 -4.44 5.36 -8.29
C VAL A 70 -2.94 5.41 -8.06
N ARG A 71 -2.47 4.94 -6.91
CA ARG A 71 -1.08 4.50 -6.75
C ARG A 71 -0.95 3.09 -7.29
N GLN A 72 -0.41 2.98 -8.49
CA GLN A 72 0.22 1.75 -8.96
C GLN A 72 1.44 1.55 -8.06
N GLY A 73 1.65 0.34 -7.51
CA GLY A 73 2.78 0.06 -6.63
C GLY A 73 4.15 0.39 -7.26
N TRP A 74 5.22 0.10 -6.53
CA TRP A 74 6.57 0.03 -7.10
C TRP A 74 6.69 -1.10 -8.13
N LYS A 75 7.30 -0.81 -9.28
CA LYS A 75 7.75 -1.82 -10.24
C LYS A 75 9.26 -1.70 -10.36
N THR A 76 9.95 -2.84 -10.44
CA THR A 76 11.38 -2.82 -10.78
C THR A 76 11.55 -2.51 -12.26
N VAL A 77 12.75 -2.07 -12.67
CA VAL A 77 13.05 -1.76 -14.07
C VAL A 77 12.82 -2.99 -14.95
N GLU A 78 13.21 -4.17 -14.46
CA GLU A 78 13.05 -5.45 -15.16
C GLU A 78 11.57 -5.81 -15.36
N GLN A 79 10.73 -5.57 -14.36
CA GLN A 79 9.28 -5.81 -14.46
C GLN A 79 8.63 -4.86 -15.47
N VAL A 80 9.03 -3.59 -15.48
CA VAL A 80 8.56 -2.61 -16.47
C VAL A 80 8.94 -3.06 -17.89
N VAL A 81 10.18 -3.51 -18.09
CA VAL A 81 10.64 -4.01 -19.39
C VAL A 81 9.87 -5.26 -19.82
N ALA A 82 9.68 -6.22 -18.93
CA ALA A 82 8.94 -7.46 -19.23
C ALA A 82 7.47 -7.17 -19.58
N GLU A 83 6.82 -6.26 -18.85
CA GLU A 83 5.44 -5.85 -19.14
C GLU A 83 5.32 -5.12 -20.47
N LEU A 84 6.27 -4.22 -20.79
CA LEU A 84 6.30 -3.54 -22.08
C LEU A 84 6.53 -4.52 -23.23
N GLN A 85 7.42 -5.50 -23.07
CA GLN A 85 7.63 -6.55 -24.07
C GLN A 85 6.40 -7.44 -24.25
N ALA A 86 5.68 -7.77 -23.18
CA ALA A 86 4.45 -8.54 -23.25
C ALA A 86 3.30 -7.75 -23.92
N ARG A 87 3.18 -6.45 -23.62
CA ARG A 87 2.14 -5.58 -24.17
C ARG A 87 2.42 -5.17 -25.62
N TYR A 88 3.68 -4.98 -25.97
CA TYR A 88 4.15 -4.55 -27.28
C TYR A 88 5.24 -5.51 -27.79
N PRO A 89 4.85 -6.73 -28.21
CA PRO A 89 5.81 -7.77 -28.61
C PRO A 89 6.55 -7.44 -29.90
N GLN A 90 5.99 -6.57 -30.74
CA GLN A 90 6.62 -6.10 -31.97
C GLN A 90 7.09 -4.65 -31.77
N PRO A 91 8.36 -4.33 -32.08
CA PRO A 91 8.84 -2.97 -32.07
C PRO A 91 8.05 -2.11 -33.06
N ILE A 92 7.71 -0.89 -32.67
CA ILE A 92 7.05 0.07 -33.57
C ILE A 92 8.11 0.60 -34.54
N HIS A 93 8.05 0.16 -35.79
CA HIS A 93 8.96 0.59 -36.84
C HIS A 93 8.45 1.79 -37.66
N SER A 94 7.18 2.19 -37.47
CA SER A 94 6.51 3.20 -38.28
C SER A 94 6.60 4.63 -37.71
N GLY A 95 7.44 4.85 -36.70
CA GLY A 95 7.65 6.17 -36.09
C GLY A 95 8.85 6.92 -36.67
N PRO A 96 8.89 8.25 -36.57
CA PRO A 96 10.08 9.03 -36.88
C PRO A 96 11.25 8.58 -35.99
N SER A 97 12.45 8.49 -36.58
CA SER A 97 13.67 8.17 -35.85
C SER A 97 13.91 9.23 -34.79
N SER A 98 14.06 8.80 -33.53
CA SER A 98 14.38 9.73 -32.44
C SER A 98 15.68 10.49 -32.70
N ILE A 99 16.62 9.90 -33.43
CA ILE A 99 17.88 10.57 -33.81
C ILE A 99 17.60 11.73 -34.76
N ASP A 100 16.70 11.57 -35.72
CA ASP A 100 16.41 12.59 -36.71
C ASP A 100 15.61 13.75 -36.09
N LEU A 101 14.70 13.46 -35.15
CA LEU A 101 14.02 14.48 -34.36
C LEU A 101 14.99 15.34 -33.52
N ILE A 102 16.00 14.71 -32.91
CA ILE A 102 17.01 15.43 -32.11
C ILE A 102 17.90 16.30 -33.02
N ARG A 103 18.26 15.81 -34.21
CA ARG A 103 19.00 16.59 -35.20
C ARG A 103 18.21 17.79 -35.66
N GLU A 104 16.94 17.59 -36.01
CA GLU A 104 16.03 18.66 -36.43
C GLU A 104 15.88 19.74 -35.35
N ASP A 105 15.61 19.39 -34.08
CA ASP A 105 15.49 20.38 -33.00
C ASP A 105 16.81 21.14 -32.76
N ARG A 106 17.96 20.46 -32.88
CA ARG A 106 19.27 21.10 -32.72
C ARG A 106 19.56 22.07 -33.86
N ASP A 107 19.30 21.66 -35.10
CA ASP A 107 19.64 22.44 -36.28
C ASP A 107 18.63 23.60 -36.51
N SER A 108 17.50 23.61 -35.79
CA SER A 108 16.49 24.68 -35.77
C SER A 108 16.74 25.80 -34.76
N ARG A 109 17.78 25.70 -33.92
CA ARG A 109 18.16 26.68 -32.89
C ARG A 109 19.30 27.58 -33.34
#